data_AF-A0A7W4HLF4-F1
#
_entry.id   AF-A0A7W4HLF4-F1
#
_cell.length_a   1.000
_cell.length_b   1.000
_cell.length_c   1.000
_cell.angle_alpha   90.00
_cell.angle_beta   90.00
_cell.angle_gamma   90.00
#
_symmetry.space_group_name_H-M   'P 1'
#
loop_
_entity.id
_entity.type
_entity.pdbx_description
1 polymer ?
#
loop_
_entity_poly.entity_id
_entity_poly.type
_entity_poly.pdbx_seq_one_letter_code
_entity_poly.pdbx_strand_id
1 'polypeptide(L)'
;MPPLYLDTSALDFRAITDTYTKIADPTAAVRPEFATERQALTTSFARADGQQYVETENIAEVGDAIITGPEGERYSIPAADFAALYEPLRGEDGAVVSGAYLPKNQIKAMPNPTGREIVIDAPWGGQQYGEADCWLAESQVNGDRYIIEAAAFAQTYRLSER
;
A
#
# COMPACT_ATOMS: atom_id res chain seq x y z
N MET A 1 3.58 -9.04 -23.75
CA MET A 1 4.67 -9.89 -23.21
C MET A 1 4.25 -10.28 -21.80
N PRO A 2 4.60 -11.46 -21.28
CA PRO A 2 4.29 -11.77 -19.89
C PRO A 2 5.09 -10.86 -18.92
N PRO A 3 4.55 -10.57 -17.72
CA PRO A 3 5.28 -9.87 -16.66
C PRO A 3 6.59 -10.58 -16.31
N LEU A 4 7.62 -9.82 -15.95
CA LEU A 4 8.90 -10.32 -15.49
C LEU A 4 8.83 -10.61 -13.99
N TYR A 5 9.13 -11.84 -13.58
CA TYR A 5 9.28 -12.12 -12.15
C TYR A 5 10.49 -11.37 -11.58
N LEU A 6 10.27 -10.66 -10.47
CA LEU A 6 11.29 -9.90 -9.75
C LEU A 6 11.41 -10.42 -8.32
N ASP A 7 12.56 -10.99 -8.00
CA ASP A 7 12.91 -11.36 -6.62
C ASP A 7 13.26 -10.09 -5.83
N THR A 8 12.35 -9.67 -4.95
CA THR A 8 12.55 -8.46 -4.15
C THR A 8 13.68 -8.59 -3.14
N SER A 9 14.13 -9.81 -2.78
CA SER A 9 15.26 -10.02 -1.87
C SER A 9 16.60 -9.57 -2.47
N ALA A 10 16.69 -9.56 -3.81
CA ALA A 10 17.86 -9.10 -4.55
C ALA A 10 17.99 -7.56 -4.61
N LEU A 11 16.97 -6.82 -4.19
CA LEU A 11 16.96 -5.35 -4.20
C LEU A 11 17.61 -4.79 -2.93
N ASP A 12 18.51 -3.82 -3.10
CA ASP A 12 19.24 -3.20 -1.99
C ASP A 12 18.56 -1.92 -1.48
N PHE A 13 17.47 -2.08 -0.72
CA PHE A 13 16.79 -0.96 -0.04
C PHE A 13 17.67 -0.25 1.01
N ARG A 14 18.79 -0.85 1.43
CA ARG A 14 19.74 -0.21 2.36
C ARG A 14 20.49 0.95 1.70
N ALA A 15 20.69 0.90 0.38
CA ALA A 15 21.32 1.97 -0.38
C ALA A 15 20.41 3.19 -0.55
N ILE A 16 19.08 3.03 -0.35
CA ILE A 16 18.13 4.15 -0.37
C ILE A 16 18.23 4.91 0.95
N THR A 17 18.56 6.20 0.86
CA THR A 17 18.59 7.14 1.99
C THR A 17 17.27 7.87 2.18
N ASP A 18 16.50 8.03 1.11
CA ASP A 18 15.25 8.76 1.13
C ASP A 18 14.12 7.88 1.65
N THR A 19 13.32 8.45 2.54
CA THR A 19 12.16 7.79 3.12
C THR A 19 10.91 8.58 2.75
N TYR A 20 9.80 7.88 2.59
CA TYR A 20 8.51 8.47 2.26
C TYR A 20 7.50 8.14 3.34
N THR A 21 6.67 9.11 3.70
CA THR A 21 5.52 8.91 4.59
C THR A 21 4.25 9.02 3.80
N LYS A 22 3.24 8.22 4.15
CA LYS A 22 1.89 8.51 3.69
C LYS A 22 1.44 9.86 4.23
N ILE A 23 0.69 10.62 3.45
CA ILE A 23 0.16 11.93 3.83
C ILE A 23 -0.81 11.73 4.99
N ALA A 24 -0.44 12.21 6.18
CA ALA A 24 -1.28 12.22 7.36
C ALA A 24 -2.14 13.51 7.42
N ASP A 25 -2.95 13.75 6.38
CA ASP A 25 -3.88 14.87 6.33
C ASP A 25 -5.18 14.49 7.07
N PRO A 26 -5.57 15.20 8.15
CA PRO A 26 -6.84 14.97 8.86
C PRO A 26 -8.08 14.98 7.96
N THR A 27 -8.05 15.75 6.87
CA THR A 27 -9.15 15.83 5.90
C THR A 27 -9.22 14.61 4.99
N ALA A 28 -8.13 13.84 4.88
CA ALA A 28 -8.00 12.61 4.12
C ALA A 28 -7.84 11.37 5.01
N ALA A 29 -8.24 11.45 6.28
CA ALA A 29 -8.17 10.32 7.21
C ALA A 29 -8.94 9.11 6.65
N VAL A 30 -8.31 7.94 6.69
CA VAL A 30 -8.92 6.71 6.18
C VAL A 30 -10.03 6.24 7.13
N ARG A 31 -11.09 5.69 6.54
CA ARG A 31 -12.20 5.07 7.27
C ARG A 31 -12.26 3.58 6.91
N PRO A 32 -11.46 2.73 7.57
CA PRO A 32 -11.42 1.31 7.27
C PRO A 32 -12.78 0.67 7.47
N GLU A 33 -13.15 -0.22 6.55
CA GLU A 33 -14.14 -1.26 6.82
C GLU A 33 -13.40 -2.42 7.51
N PHE A 34 -13.88 -2.88 8.66
CA PHE A 34 -13.31 -4.08 9.29
C PHE A 34 -14.09 -5.30 8.83
N ALA A 35 -13.40 -6.27 8.24
CA ALA A 35 -14.02 -7.48 7.71
C ALA A 35 -14.74 -8.26 8.81
N THR A 36 -16.06 -8.48 8.65
CA THR A 36 -16.86 -9.28 9.59
C THR A 36 -16.94 -10.76 9.20
N GLU A 37 -16.55 -11.08 7.98
CA GLU A 37 -16.47 -12.43 7.43
C GLU A 37 -15.26 -12.54 6.51
N ARG A 38 -14.82 -13.77 6.29
CA ARG A 38 -13.74 -14.10 5.35
C ARG A 38 -14.22 -13.81 3.93
N GLN A 39 -13.56 -12.89 3.23
CA GLN A 39 -13.98 -12.46 1.89
C GLN A 39 -12.79 -12.31 0.95
N ALA A 40 -12.98 -12.71 -0.30
CA ALA A 40 -12.00 -12.47 -1.36
C ALA A 40 -11.98 -10.98 -1.71
N LEU A 41 -10.79 -10.44 -1.93
CA LEU A 41 -10.56 -9.06 -2.30
C LEU A 41 -9.63 -9.00 -3.49
N THR A 42 -10.02 -8.22 -4.49
CA THR A 42 -9.20 -7.95 -5.67
C THR A 42 -8.79 -6.49 -5.62
N THR A 43 -7.48 -6.24 -5.66
CA THR A 43 -6.93 -4.90 -5.82
C THR A 43 -6.70 -4.67 -7.31
N SER A 44 -7.33 -3.64 -7.86
CA SER A 44 -7.27 -3.32 -9.29
C SER A 44 -7.15 -1.83 -9.51
N PHE A 45 -6.52 -1.46 -10.62
CA PHE A 45 -6.32 -0.07 -11.02
C PHE A 45 -6.73 0.13 -12.48
N ALA A 46 -7.04 1.39 -12.82
CA ALA A 46 -7.24 1.80 -14.20
C ALA A 46 -5.90 2.15 -14.86
N ARG A 47 -5.65 1.59 -16.03
CA ARG A 47 -4.57 2.02 -16.93
C ARG A 47 -4.90 3.37 -17.55
N ALA A 48 -3.88 4.02 -18.11
CA ALA A 48 -4.04 5.28 -18.85
C ALA A 48 -5.01 5.19 -20.04
N ASP A 49 -5.19 4.00 -20.62
CA ASP A 49 -6.15 3.75 -21.71
C ASP A 49 -7.57 3.39 -21.22
N GLY A 50 -7.80 3.43 -19.89
CA GLY A 50 -9.06 3.12 -19.24
C GLY A 50 -9.31 1.64 -18.98
N GLN A 51 -8.43 0.73 -19.42
CA GLN A 51 -8.55 -0.69 -19.10
C GLN A 51 -8.24 -0.95 -17.63
N GLN A 52 -8.98 -1.86 -17.00
CA GLN A 52 -8.68 -2.30 -15.64
C GLN A 52 -7.58 -3.37 -15.67
N TYR A 53 -6.65 -3.31 -14.72
CA TYR A 53 -5.72 -4.42 -14.45
C TYR A 53 -5.81 -4.83 -12.98
N VAL A 54 -5.65 -6.14 -12.75
CA VAL A 54 -5.61 -6.71 -11.39
C VAL A 54 -4.17 -6.70 -10.91
N GLU A 55 -3.93 -6.00 -9.81
CA GLU A 55 -2.63 -5.94 -9.16
C GLU A 55 -2.41 -7.16 -8.27
N THR A 56 -3.40 -7.53 -7.46
CA THR A 56 -3.31 -8.70 -6.59
C THR A 56 -4.69 -9.21 -6.20
N GLU A 57 -4.74 -10.47 -5.80
CA GLU A 57 -5.91 -11.09 -5.16
C GLU A 57 -5.48 -11.57 -3.78
N ASN A 58 -6.27 -11.24 -2.77
CA ASN A 58 -6.04 -11.67 -1.40
C ASN A 58 -7.37 -12.07 -0.75
N ILE A 59 -7.30 -12.65 0.44
CA ILE A 59 -8.44 -12.94 1.29
C ILE A 59 -8.32 -12.05 2.54
N ALA A 60 -9.32 -11.22 2.77
CA ALA A 60 -9.47 -10.53 4.05
C ALA A 60 -10.03 -11.52 5.07
N GLU A 61 -9.31 -11.73 6.16
CA GLU A 61 -9.78 -12.54 7.28
C GLU A 61 -10.60 -11.67 8.26
N VAL A 62 -11.38 -12.31 9.14
CA VAL A 62 -12.22 -11.60 10.09
C VAL A 62 -11.37 -10.69 10.99
N GLY A 63 -11.71 -9.40 11.01
CA GLY A 63 -11.01 -8.36 11.77
C GLY A 63 -9.98 -7.56 10.96
N ASP A 64 -9.62 -8.00 9.75
CA ASP A 64 -8.72 -7.26 8.89
C ASP A 64 -9.34 -5.91 8.47
N ALA A 65 -8.48 -4.90 8.33
CA ALA A 65 -8.89 -3.59 7.85
C ALA A 65 -8.89 -3.58 6.32
N ILE A 66 -10.03 -3.33 5.70
CA ILE A 66 -10.17 -3.09 4.27
C ILE A 66 -10.14 -1.57 4.05
N ILE A 67 -9.14 -1.12 3.31
CA ILE A 67 -8.94 0.29 2.96
C ILE A 67 -9.33 0.49 1.50
N THR A 68 -9.99 1.61 1.22
CA THR A 68 -10.15 2.13 -0.14
C THR A 68 -9.11 3.23 -0.36
N GLY A 69 -8.24 3.04 -1.34
CA GLY A 69 -7.21 4.01 -1.71
C GLY A 69 -7.75 5.10 -2.66
N PRO A 70 -6.87 6.05 -3.05
CA PRO A 70 -7.28 7.22 -3.82
C PRO A 70 -7.80 6.91 -5.22
N GLU A 71 -7.37 5.81 -5.84
CA GLU A 71 -7.85 5.36 -7.17
C GLU A 71 -9.11 4.48 -7.06
N GLY A 72 -9.67 4.34 -5.86
CA GLY A 72 -10.79 3.46 -5.56
C GLY A 72 -10.38 1.99 -5.40
N GLU A 73 -9.08 1.69 -5.46
CA GLU A 73 -8.55 0.37 -5.21
C GLU A 73 -8.85 -0.06 -3.77
N ARG A 74 -9.15 -1.35 -3.57
CA ARG A 74 -9.38 -1.90 -2.25
C ARG A 74 -8.29 -2.89 -1.90
N TYR A 75 -7.76 -2.79 -0.69
CA TYR A 75 -6.76 -3.72 -0.17
C TYR A 75 -7.03 -4.02 1.31
N SER A 76 -6.69 -5.23 1.75
CA SER A 76 -6.78 -5.65 3.14
C SER A 76 -5.43 -5.48 3.83
N ILE A 77 -5.47 -5.10 5.10
CA ILE A 77 -4.33 -5.06 6.00
C ILE A 77 -4.67 -5.94 7.20
N PRO A 78 -3.80 -6.91 7.56
CA PRO A 78 -3.99 -7.71 8.76
C PRO A 78 -4.25 -6.84 9.99
N ALA A 79 -5.16 -7.26 10.87
CA ALA A 79 -5.52 -6.46 12.05
C ALA A 79 -4.32 -6.02 12.90
N ALA A 80 -3.30 -6.89 13.02
CA ALA A 80 -2.06 -6.60 13.75
C ALA A 80 -1.23 -5.50 13.07
N ASP A 81 -1.09 -5.56 11.75
CA ASP A 81 -0.35 -4.56 10.97
C ASP A 81 -1.11 -3.23 10.93
N PHE A 82 -2.44 -3.26 10.88
CA PHE A 82 -3.24 -2.03 10.90
C PHE A 82 -2.95 -1.19 12.14
N ALA A 83 -2.88 -1.82 13.32
CA ALA A 83 -2.54 -1.13 14.57
C ALA A 83 -1.10 -0.57 14.57
N ALA A 84 -0.19 -1.20 13.84
CA ALA A 84 1.20 -0.74 13.67
C ALA A 84 1.34 0.38 12.63
N LEU A 85 0.48 0.41 11.62
CA LEU A 85 0.57 1.32 10.47
C LEU A 85 -0.32 2.56 10.60
N TYR A 86 -1.36 2.52 11.45
CA TYR A 86 -2.32 3.60 11.61
C TYR A 86 -2.49 4.00 13.08
N GLU A 87 -3.00 5.20 13.29
CA GLU A 87 -3.44 5.70 14.58
C GLU A 87 -4.81 6.38 14.47
N PRO A 88 -5.63 6.36 15.54
CA PRO A 88 -6.92 7.04 15.51
C PRO A 88 -6.73 8.56 15.33
N LEU A 89 -7.51 9.16 14.43
CA LEU A 89 -7.57 10.60 14.30
C LEU A 89 -8.09 11.20 15.61
N ARG A 90 -7.47 12.30 16.05
CA ARG A 90 -7.90 13.07 17.21
C ARG A 90 -8.42 14.44 16.79
N GLY A 91 -9.55 14.84 17.34
CA GLY A 91 -10.09 16.20 17.16
C GLY A 91 -9.25 17.25 17.87
N GLU A 92 -9.60 18.53 17.71
CA GLU A 92 -8.91 19.64 18.35
C GLU A 92 -8.92 19.55 19.90
N ASP A 93 -9.94 18.90 20.46
CA ASP A 93 -10.09 18.62 21.89
C ASP A 93 -9.31 17.38 22.36
N GLY A 94 -8.58 16.72 21.46
CA GLY A 94 -7.83 15.48 21.71
C GLY A 94 -8.69 14.21 21.74
N ALA A 95 -10.01 14.32 21.58
CA ALA A 95 -10.92 13.17 21.56
C ALA A 95 -10.75 12.36 20.26
N VAL A 96 -10.90 11.03 20.35
CA VAL A 96 -10.81 10.16 19.18
C VAL A 96 -12.03 10.38 18.28
N VAL A 97 -11.77 10.65 17.00
CA VAL A 97 -12.79 10.72 15.96
C VAL A 97 -13.13 9.30 15.53
N SER A 98 -14.33 8.84 15.88
CA SER A 98 -14.74 7.45 15.64
C SER A 98 -14.60 7.04 14.17
N GLY A 99 -13.94 5.90 13.95
CA GLY A 99 -13.76 5.28 12.65
C GLY A 99 -12.85 6.05 11.68
N ALA A 100 -12.10 7.06 12.14
CA ALA A 100 -11.13 7.79 11.31
C ALA A 100 -9.71 7.54 11.80
N TYR A 101 -8.80 7.26 10.88
CA TYR A 101 -7.42 6.91 11.18
C TYR A 101 -6.45 7.65 10.27
N LEU A 102 -5.28 7.99 10.81
CA LEU A 102 -4.17 8.55 10.06
C LEU A 102 -3.08 7.50 9.88
N PRO A 103 -2.46 7.42 8.70
CA PRO A 103 -1.29 6.58 8.52
C PRO A 103 -0.10 7.18 9.29
N LYS A 104 0.70 6.32 9.92
CA LYS A 104 1.96 6.70 10.59
C LYS A 104 3.16 5.95 10.01
N ASN A 105 2.96 5.22 8.91
CA ASN A 105 4.00 4.38 8.33
C ASN A 105 5.01 5.20 7.52
N GLN A 106 6.26 4.73 7.55
CA GLN A 106 7.33 5.21 6.69
C GLN A 106 7.79 4.06 5.80
N ILE A 107 8.14 4.38 4.56
CA ILE A 107 8.66 3.43 3.58
C ILE A 107 9.95 3.93 2.97
N LYS A 108 10.77 3.02 2.46
CA LYS A 108 11.75 3.33 1.42
C LYS A 108 11.16 2.91 0.09
N ALA A 109 11.37 3.68 -0.96
CA ALA A 109 10.80 3.37 -2.26
C ALA A 109 11.79 3.64 -3.39
N MET A 110 11.74 2.80 -4.43
CA MET A 110 12.47 2.99 -5.69
C MET A 110 11.54 2.75 -6.87
N PRO A 111 11.76 3.42 -8.02
CA PRO A 111 11.06 3.08 -9.24
C PRO A 111 11.43 1.65 -9.67
N ASN A 112 10.50 0.97 -10.36
CA ASN A 112 10.74 -0.34 -10.95
C ASN A 112 11.99 -0.30 -11.85
N PRO A 113 13.06 -1.05 -11.52
CA PRO A 113 14.34 -0.97 -12.23
C PRO A 113 14.32 -1.65 -13.60
N THR A 114 13.24 -2.36 -13.94
CA THR A 114 13.16 -3.20 -15.14
C THR A 114 12.57 -2.47 -16.35
N GLY A 115 11.83 -1.38 -16.12
CA GLY A 115 11.08 -0.66 -17.16
C GLY A 115 10.03 -1.52 -17.88
N ARG A 116 9.58 -2.62 -17.26
CA ARG A 116 8.62 -3.60 -17.79
C ARG A 116 7.60 -3.96 -16.73
N GLU A 117 6.45 -4.50 -17.15
CA GLU A 117 5.53 -5.14 -16.21
C GLU A 117 6.28 -6.22 -15.40
N ILE A 118 6.06 -6.24 -14.09
CA ILE A 118 6.70 -7.16 -13.15
C ILE A 118 5.67 -7.94 -12.33
N VAL A 119 6.11 -9.06 -11.76
CA VAL A 119 5.38 -9.79 -10.74
C VAL A 119 6.33 -10.14 -9.60
N ILE A 120 5.85 -10.01 -8.36
CA ILE A 120 6.59 -10.37 -7.14
C ILE A 120 5.78 -11.37 -6.30
N ASP A 121 6.45 -12.08 -5.40
CA ASP A 121 5.76 -12.76 -4.31
C ASP A 121 5.40 -11.73 -3.23
N ALA A 122 4.11 -11.62 -2.94
CA ALA A 122 3.61 -10.62 -2.00
C ALA A 122 3.81 -11.08 -0.54
N PRO A 123 4.07 -10.15 0.41
CA PRO A 123 4.29 -10.51 1.81
C PRO A 123 3.05 -11.08 2.49
N TRP A 124 1.85 -10.75 1.98
CA TRP A 124 0.57 -11.34 2.41
C TRP A 124 0.27 -12.71 1.77
N GLY A 125 1.17 -13.23 0.93
CA GLY A 125 0.98 -14.45 0.16
C GLY A 125 0.34 -14.19 -1.21
N GLY A 126 0.61 -15.09 -2.16
CA GLY A 126 0.21 -14.91 -3.55
C GLY A 126 1.16 -13.98 -4.32
N GLN A 127 0.66 -13.47 -5.45
CA GLN A 127 1.44 -12.63 -6.36
C GLN A 127 0.88 -11.21 -6.41
N GLN A 128 1.77 -10.24 -6.56
CA GLN A 128 1.43 -8.85 -6.87
C GLN A 128 2.07 -8.45 -8.20
N TYR A 129 1.29 -7.81 -9.07
CA TYR A 129 1.63 -7.45 -10.43
C TYR A 129 1.75 -5.93 -10.55
N GLY A 130 2.84 -5.45 -11.13
CA GLY A 130 3.09 -4.01 -11.29
C GLY A 130 3.31 -3.63 -12.74
N GLU A 131 2.88 -2.43 -13.12
CA GLU A 131 3.18 -1.86 -14.43
C GLU A 131 4.66 -1.42 -14.54
N ALA A 132 5.07 -0.98 -15.72
CA ALA A 132 6.47 -0.62 -15.99
C ALA A 132 6.98 0.57 -15.17
N ASP A 133 6.08 1.43 -14.71
CA ASP A 133 6.32 2.66 -13.95
C ASP A 133 5.96 2.54 -12.47
N CYS A 134 5.55 1.35 -12.00
CA CYS A 134 5.24 1.13 -10.59
C CYS A 134 6.45 1.38 -9.68
N TRP A 135 6.16 1.53 -8.39
CA TRP A 135 7.16 1.69 -7.34
C TRP A 135 7.30 0.41 -6.54
N LEU A 136 8.53 0.10 -6.12
CA LEU A 136 8.82 -0.93 -5.15
C LEU A 136 9.09 -0.27 -3.80
N ALA A 137 8.33 -0.68 -2.79
CA ALA A 137 8.40 -0.15 -1.45
C ALA A 137 8.94 -1.19 -0.46
N GLU A 138 9.65 -0.73 0.57
CA GLU A 138 9.99 -1.50 1.77
C GLU A 138 9.43 -0.75 2.99
N SER A 139 8.50 -1.38 3.71
CA SER A 139 7.96 -0.89 4.97
C SER A 139 9.06 -0.78 6.01
N GLN A 140 9.24 0.40 6.61
CA GLN A 140 10.19 0.60 7.71
C GLN A 140 9.64 0.14 9.07
N VAL A 141 8.42 -0.41 9.10
CA VAL A 141 7.79 -0.95 10.32
C VAL A 141 8.07 -2.44 10.48
N ASN A 142 7.92 -3.22 9.39
CA ASN A 142 8.01 -4.68 9.43
C ASN A 142 8.97 -5.27 8.37
N GLY A 143 9.54 -4.44 7.47
CA GLY A 143 10.46 -4.88 6.42
C GLY A 143 9.77 -5.46 5.17
N ASP A 144 8.44 -5.46 5.13
CA ASP A 144 7.67 -5.99 4.00
C ASP A 144 7.97 -5.23 2.72
N ARG A 145 8.12 -5.97 1.61
CA ARG A 145 8.38 -5.43 0.28
C ARG A 145 7.20 -5.67 -0.64
N TYR A 146 6.71 -4.61 -1.28
CA TYR A 146 5.50 -4.65 -2.10
C TYR A 146 5.54 -3.61 -3.24
N ILE A 147 4.63 -3.75 -4.19
CA ILE A 147 4.42 -2.83 -5.31
C ILE A 147 3.39 -1.77 -4.92
N ILE A 148 3.59 -0.55 -5.42
CA ILE A 148 2.62 0.55 -5.38
C ILE A 148 2.48 1.09 -6.80
N GLU A 149 1.25 1.19 -7.29
CA GLU A 149 0.93 1.86 -8.56
C GLU A 149 1.42 3.33 -8.54
N ALA A 150 1.86 3.83 -9.69
CA ALA A 150 2.56 5.11 -9.80
C ALA A 150 1.69 6.32 -9.38
N ALA A 151 0.44 6.38 -9.83
CA ALA A 151 -0.50 7.44 -9.46
C ALA A 151 -0.91 7.35 -7.99
N ALA A 152 -1.18 6.15 -7.47
CA ALA A 152 -1.45 5.91 -6.06
C ALA A 152 -0.26 6.34 -5.18
N PHE A 153 0.98 6.04 -5.60
CA PHE A 153 2.18 6.50 -4.91
C PHE A 153 2.25 8.03 -4.86
N ALA A 154 2.09 8.70 -6.02
CA ALA A 154 2.17 10.15 -6.14
C ALA A 154 1.07 10.88 -5.34
N GLN A 155 -0.11 10.28 -5.20
CA GLN A 155 -1.20 10.85 -4.41
C GLN A 155 -1.06 10.60 -2.91
N THR A 156 -0.50 9.45 -2.53
CA THR A 156 -0.52 9.00 -1.13
C THR A 156 0.76 9.34 -0.37
N TYR A 157 1.91 9.45 -1.04
CA TYR A 157 3.22 9.57 -0.38
C TYR A 157 3.91 10.92 -0.61
N ARG A 158 4.67 11.36 0.39
CA ARG A 158 5.58 12.51 0.31
C ARG A 158 6.94 12.12 0.84
N LEU A 159 7.99 12.76 0.31
CA LEU A 159 9.33 12.64 0.86
C LEU A 159 9.30 13.10 2.33
N SER A 160 9.81 12.26 3.24
CA SER A 160 9.89 12.62 4.65
C SER A 160 10.87 13.76 4.81
N GLU A 161 10.50 14.78 5.60
CA GLU A 161 11.44 15.82 5.99
C GLU A 161 12.58 15.19 6.83
N ARG A 162 13.81 15.63 6.59
CA ARG A 162 15.01 15.16 7.32
C ARG A 162 15.19 15.90 8.63
#